data_AF-F9HIM0-F1
#
_entry.id   AF-F9HIM0-F1
#
_cell.length_a   1.000
_cell.length_b   1.000
_cell.length_c   1.000
_cell.angle_alpha   90.00
_cell.angle_beta   90.00
_cell.angle_gamma   90.00
#
_symmetry.space_group_name_H-M   'P 1'
#
loop_
_entity.id
_entity.type
_entity.pdbx_description
1 polymer ?
#
loop_
_entity_poly.entity_id
_entity_poly.type
_entity_poly.pdbx_seq_one_letter_code
_entity_poly.pdbx_strand_id
1 'polypeptide(L)' 'MDVVRDRCKDCAKLSLQELFAETKDMNEVITLFLATLELVKVQEIQLLQEENFGNIYLIRK' A
#
# COMPACT_ATOMS: atom_id res chain seq x y z
N MET A 1 8.08 -5.78 4.10
CA MET A 1 8.42 -4.42 3.64
C MET A 1 8.87 -4.43 2.17
N ASP A 2 9.69 -5.40 1.75
CA ASP A 2 10.23 -5.44 0.39
C ASP A 2 9.18 -5.62 -0.71
N VAL A 3 8.12 -6.40 -0.45
CA VAL A 3 7.04 -6.66 -1.43
C VAL A 3 6.32 -5.38 -1.86
N VAL A 4 5.99 -4.48 -0.91
CA VAL A 4 5.32 -3.21 -1.21
C VAL A 4 6.30 -2.28 -1.94
N ARG A 5 7.57 -2.26 -1.53
CA ARG A 5 8.62 -1.44 -2.15
C ARG A 5 8.90 -1.86 -3.59
N ASP A 6 8.99 -3.16 -3.87
CA ASP A 6 9.24 -3.69 -5.20
C ASP A 6 8.03 -3.49 -6.12
N ARG A 7 6.80 -3.69 -5.65
CA ARG A 7 5.61 -3.40 -6.46
C ARG A 7 5.43 -1.90 -6.76
N CYS A 8 5.88 -1.03 -5.86
CA CYS A 8 5.96 0.41 -6.10
C CYS A 8 7.18 0.84 -6.96
N LYS A 9 8.07 -0.07 -7.40
CA LYS A 9 9.13 0.29 -8.38
C LYS A 9 8.59 0.40 -9.80
N ASP A 10 7.63 -0.44 -10.16
CA ASP A 10 7.15 -0.54 -11.54
C ASP A 10 5.98 0.40 -11.85
N CYS A 11 5.29 0.91 -10.84
CA CYS A 11 4.14 1.80 -10.98
C CYS A 11 4.30 3.10 -10.19
N ALA A 12 4.16 4.24 -10.86
CA ALA A 12 4.17 5.57 -10.23
C ALA A 12 3.00 5.79 -9.25
N LYS A 13 1.89 5.07 -9.44
CA LYS A 13 0.72 5.05 -8.57
C LYS A 13 0.19 3.63 -8.50
N LEU A 14 -0.01 3.12 -7.28
CA LEU A 14 -0.43 1.74 -7.04
C LEU A 14 -1.65 1.71 -6.12
N SER A 15 -2.69 0.96 -6.49
CA SER A 15 -3.86 0.77 -5.62
C SER A 15 -3.54 -0.29 -4.56
N LEU A 16 -3.75 0.07 -3.29
CA LEU A 16 -3.56 -0.87 -2.19
C LEU A 16 -4.59 -2.02 -2.25
N GLN A 17 -5.77 -1.76 -2.83
CA GLN A 17 -6.83 -2.76 -3.00
C GLN A 17 -6.45 -3.82 -4.04
N GLU A 18 -5.75 -3.44 -5.11
CA GLU A 18 -5.21 -4.41 -6.07
C GLU A 18 -4.16 -5.31 -5.39
N LEU A 19 -3.36 -4.74 -4.49
CA LEU A 19 -2.43 -5.47 -3.64
C LEU A 19 -3.13 -6.48 -2.73
N PHE A 20 -4.26 -6.09 -2.15
CA PHE A 20 -5.07 -6.94 -1.27
C PHE A 20 -5.90 -7.97 -2.02
N ALA A 21 -6.29 -7.71 -3.27
CA ALA A 21 -7.02 -8.67 -4.09
C ALA A 21 -6.20 -9.95 -4.36
N GLU A 22 -4.88 -9.85 -4.31
CA GLU A 22 -3.98 -11.00 -4.44
C GLU A 22 -3.78 -11.78 -3.13
N THR A 23 -4.08 -11.17 -1.98
CA THR A 23 -3.97 -11.81 -0.66
C THR A 23 -5.26 -12.56 -0.32
N LYS A 24 -5.14 -13.80 0.15
CA LYS A 24 -6.30 -14.67 0.45
C LYS A 24 -6.78 -14.56 1.89
N ASP A 25 -5.94 -14.03 2.78
CA ASP A 25 -6.15 -14.06 4.22
C ASP A 25 -6.18 -12.66 4.84
N MET A 26 -7.11 -12.44 5.76
CA MET A 26 -7.26 -11.14 6.45
C MET A 26 -6.01 -10.76 7.26
N ASN A 27 -5.25 -11.74 7.75
CA ASN A 27 -3.99 -11.50 8.43
C ASN A 27 -2.91 -10.95 7.48
N GLU A 28 -2.89 -11.39 6.23
CA GLU A 28 -1.99 -10.84 5.21
C GLU A 28 -2.39 -9.40 4.89
N VAL A 29 -3.69 -9.14 4.70
CA VAL A 29 -4.21 -7.78 4.47
C VAL A 29 -3.79 -6.83 5.58
N ILE A 30 -3.98 -7.22 6.86
CA ILE A 30 -3.57 -6.41 8.01
C ILE A 30 -2.06 -6.17 8.01
N THR A 31 -1.27 -7.21 7.79
CA THR A 31 0.20 -7.10 7.77
C THR A 31 0.69 -6.16 6.69
N LEU A 32 0.07 -6.22 5.51
CA LEU A 32 0.45 -5.46 4.34
C LEU A 32 -0.04 -4.00 4.44
N PHE A 33 -1.17 -3.77 5.09
CA PHE A 33 -1.64 -2.44 5.49
C PHE A 33 -0.69 -1.79 6.51
N LEU A 34 -0.31 -2.51 7.57
CA LEU A 34 0.65 -2.01 8.57
C LEU A 34 2.02 -1.73 7.96
N ALA A 35 2.48 -2.60 7.05
CA ALA A 35 3.72 -2.38 6.31
C ALA A 35 3.68 -1.09 5.48
N THR A 36 2.54 -0.82 4.85
CA THR A 36 2.30 0.40 4.09
C THR A 36 2.36 1.65 4.98
N LEU A 37 1.75 1.60 6.16
CA LEU A 37 1.80 2.70 7.13
C LEU A 37 3.23 2.97 7.62
N GLU A 38 4.03 1.94 7.85
CA GLU A 38 5.43 2.11 8.24
C GLU A 38 6.24 2.79 7.11
N LEU A 39 5.98 2.44 5.85
CA LEU A 39 6.63 3.08 4.68
C LEU A 39 6.24 4.56 4.54
N VAL A 40 4.99 4.90 4.83
CA VAL A 40 4.52 6.30 4.89
C VAL A 40 5.18 7.05 6.03
N LYS A 41 5.29 6.42 7.21
CA LYS A 41 5.93 7.00 8.39
C LYS A 41 7.42 7.31 8.17
N VAL A 42 8.15 6.48 7.42
CA VAL A 42 9.55 6.77 7.02
C VAL A 42 9.66 7.70 5.80
N GLN A 43 8.54 8.28 5.34
CA GLN A 43 8.45 9.22 4.21
C GLN A 43 8.93 8.68 2.86
N GLU A 44 8.99 7.35 2.68
CA GLU A 44 9.35 6.75 1.38
C GLU A 44 8.18 6.76 0.37
N ILE A 45 6.94 6.74 0.88
CA ILE A 45 5.72 6.65 0.08
C ILE A 45 4.70 7.67 0.59
N GLN A 46 3.98 8.30 -0.32
CA GLN A 46 2.78 9.10 -0.02
C GLN A 46 1.53 8.24 -0.17
N LEU A 47 0.59 8.41 0.74
CA LEU A 47 -0.69 7.73 0.73
C LEU A 47 -1.81 8.74 0.44
N LEU A 48 -2.68 8.40 -0.51
CA LEU A 48 -3.84 9.18 -0.89
C LEU A 48 -5.11 8.36 -0.65
N GLN A 49 -6.02 8.89 0.15
CA GLN A 49 -7.35 8.35 0.38
C GLN A 49 -8.33 9.52 0.45
N GLU A 50 -9.30 9.55 -0.45
CA GLU A 50 -10.24 10.69 -0.57
C GLU A 50 -11.42 10.58 0.41
N GLU A 51 -11.83 9.37 0.74
CA GLU A 51 -12.94 9.09 1.64
C GLU A 51 -12.64 7.91 2.57
N ASN A 52 -13.26 7.89 3.75
CA ASN A 52 -13.12 6.78 4.71
C ASN A 52 -13.60 5.48 4.08
N PHE A 53 -12.79 4.42 4.22
CA PHE A 53 -13.01 3.11 3.59
C PHE A 53 -13.05 3.13 2.04
N GLY A 54 -12.69 4.26 1.43
CA GLY A 54 -12.52 4.37 -0.01
C GLY A 54 -11.17 3.84 -0.48
N ASN A 55 -10.88 4.10 -1.76
CA ASN A 55 -9.68 3.61 -2.41
C ASN A 55 -8.43 4.27 -1.83
N ILE A 56 -7.43 3.45 -1.59
CA ILE A 56 -6.13 3.88 -1.06
C ILE A 56 -5.11 3.75 -2.18
N TYR A 57 -4.46 4.86 -2.53
CA TYR A 57 -3.43 4.90 -3.54
C TYR A 57 -2.08 5.21 -2.90
N LEU A 58 -1.08 4.43 -3.27
CA LEU A 58 0.32 4.63 -2.92
C LEU A 58 1.03 5.34 -4.05
N ILE A 59 1.70 6.43 -3.73
CA ILE A 59 2.46 7.26 -4.67
C ILE A 59 3.88 7.32 -4.15
N ARG A 60 4.84 6.90 -4.96
CA ARG A 60 6.26 6.98 -4.58
C ARG A 60 6.76 8.40 -4.81
N LYS A 61 7.57 8.90 -3.88
CA LYS A 61 8.18 10.23 -3.95
C LYS A 61 9.42 10.25 -4.84
#